data_AF-A0A4Q9L2A7-F1
#
_entry.id   AF-A0A4Q9L2A7-F1
#
_cell.length_a   1.000
_cell.length_b   1.000
_cell.length_c   1.000
_cell.angle_alpha   90.00
_cell.angle_beta   90.00
_cell.angle_gamma   90.00
#
_symmetry.space_group_name_H-M   'P 1'
#
loop_
_entity.id
_entity.type
_entity.pdbx_description
1 polymer ?
#
loop_
_entity_poly.entity_id
_entity_poly.type
_entity_poly.pdbx_seq_one_letter_code
_entity_poly.pdbx_strand_id
1 'polypeptide(L)'
;MNDIKENFRIVDFLRLIHIIDIFKFKKDKNFNSLILNLLHFTIYNSKKMYERLDIIEKLNTSSSLFESILCEICKIYFFDGKTFLLNILNHNDNKEIAELIFLNRICKLMKYNHFSRNTFKLICQVIGPRKVLLNLEDSNEVSFSFSMFKMFLSSEVICFYHWKDMKFLQSSIENCIFKNIKSLVFINCLFSSLTESVFENFTELKSIYLFNSSTTNTVFSYKIYDLMKDIVCSLYYEINNEEKLRKFMTLTNNRYCQPKKYHIQYFDPKIEGFDFQDRFCSKKYKIISFDSIVITQSFVSFKTTILNHEYFTRMNLILKKVFLTTLKFQNTLVKESIRNLYIYNSEFTNEFLFDILLLSNLQVIPITDSTFIFDNYKIKYTEHLLMQELFINRCKSEKNDEIFEFINSMPNLKSLKLTPNSNISLFKYVFKYNMMKLKNLEKFKIKDENKCDKGYSDSLYLEKIIELEINCLFEQSFLYTLFLNQKLENLEKIHIYNCNIGLKDKNSRRNYTRIRDILFSNT
;
A
#
# COMPACT_ATOMS: atom_id res chain seq x y z
N MET A 1 25.84 -38.95 10.75
CA MET A 1 25.92 -37.58 10.20
C MET A 1 27.22 -37.33 9.43
N ASN A 2 28.35 -37.98 9.78
CA ASN A 2 29.59 -37.89 9.00
C ASN A 2 29.53 -38.61 7.64
N ASP A 3 28.78 -39.72 7.51
CA ASP A 3 28.67 -40.42 6.20
C ASP A 3 27.85 -39.65 5.16
N ILE A 4 26.93 -38.79 5.60
CA ILE A 4 26.17 -37.90 4.70
C ILE A 4 27.10 -36.82 4.13
N LYS A 5 28.12 -36.36 4.87
CA LYS A 5 28.99 -35.25 4.46
C LYS A 5 29.75 -35.50 3.17
N GLU A 6 30.22 -36.73 2.93
CA GLU A 6 31.15 -36.98 1.81
C GLU A 6 30.45 -37.25 0.48
N ASN A 7 29.17 -37.64 0.51
CA ASN A 7 28.41 -38.02 -0.69
C ASN A 7 27.15 -37.17 -0.94
N PHE A 8 26.89 -36.13 -0.15
CA PHE A 8 25.73 -35.26 -0.32
C PHE A 8 25.81 -34.46 -1.63
N ARG A 9 24.95 -34.77 -2.60
CA ARG A 9 24.90 -34.10 -3.90
C ARG A 9 23.84 -33.01 -3.91
N ILE A 10 23.89 -32.16 -4.94
CA ILE A 10 22.87 -31.11 -5.13
C ILE A 10 21.46 -31.72 -5.31
N VAL A 11 21.35 -32.92 -5.88
CA VAL A 11 20.08 -33.65 -6.01
C VAL A 11 19.47 -34.01 -4.65
N ASP A 12 20.30 -34.41 -3.68
CA ASP A 12 19.86 -34.77 -2.33
C ASP A 12 19.36 -33.55 -1.56
N PHE A 13 20.08 -32.43 -1.72
CA PHE A 13 19.65 -31.13 -1.22
C PHE A 13 18.26 -30.78 -1.74
N LEU A 14 18.05 -30.91 -3.04
CA LEU A 14 16.79 -30.56 -3.70
C LEU A 14 15.63 -31.42 -3.23
N ARG A 15 15.82 -32.74 -3.16
CA ARG A 15 14.79 -33.66 -2.63
C ARG A 15 14.38 -33.27 -1.21
N LEU A 16 15.34 -32.93 -0.36
CA LEU A 16 15.06 -32.50 1.01
C LEU A 16 14.35 -31.14 1.04
N ILE A 17 14.76 -30.17 0.23
CA ILE A 17 14.06 -28.88 0.10
C ILE A 17 12.61 -29.09 -0.38
N HIS A 18 12.38 -29.99 -1.32
CA HIS A 18 11.02 -30.29 -1.80
C HIS A 18 10.13 -30.87 -0.70
N ILE A 19 10.63 -31.85 0.04
CA ILE A 19 9.94 -32.44 1.19
C ILE A 19 9.63 -31.33 2.20
N ILE A 20 10.61 -30.49 2.52
CA ILE A 20 10.44 -29.38 3.47
C ILE A 20 9.34 -28.40 3.01
N ASP A 21 9.29 -28.06 1.72
CA ASP A 21 8.27 -27.14 1.17
C ASP A 21 6.87 -27.76 1.20
N ILE A 22 6.74 -29.06 0.89
CA ILE A 22 5.46 -29.79 0.93
C ILE A 22 4.89 -29.80 2.35
N PHE A 23 5.72 -30.13 3.35
CA PHE A 23 5.28 -30.28 4.72
C PHE A 23 5.14 -28.96 5.49
N LYS A 24 5.53 -27.81 4.90
CA LYS A 24 5.36 -26.46 5.46
C LYS A 24 5.82 -26.34 6.92
N PHE A 25 7.01 -26.83 7.23
CA PHE A 25 7.57 -26.79 8.59
C PHE A 25 7.60 -25.37 9.18
N LYS A 26 7.46 -25.27 10.51
CA LYS A 26 7.60 -24.01 11.24
C LYS A 26 9.04 -23.50 11.13
N LYS A 27 9.20 -22.23 10.72
CA LYS A 27 10.51 -21.61 10.48
C LYS A 27 11.14 -21.03 11.74
N ASP A 28 11.49 -21.92 12.66
CA ASP A 28 12.18 -21.56 13.89
C ASP A 28 13.71 -21.66 13.75
N LYS A 29 14.44 -21.55 14.87
CA LYS A 29 15.91 -21.64 14.87
C LYS A 29 16.41 -23.00 14.37
N ASN A 30 15.68 -24.08 14.64
CA ASN A 30 16.09 -25.44 14.26
C ASN A 30 15.93 -25.64 12.75
N PHE A 31 14.84 -25.12 12.19
CA PHE A 31 14.64 -25.08 10.75
C PHE A 31 15.80 -24.38 10.02
N ASN A 32 16.15 -23.17 10.48
CA ASN A 32 17.23 -22.39 9.85
C ASN A 32 18.59 -23.09 10.00
N SER A 33 18.86 -23.72 11.15
CA SER A 33 20.07 -24.52 11.36
C SER A 33 20.15 -25.72 10.41
N LEU A 34 19.02 -26.39 10.17
CA LEU A 34 18.94 -27.50 9.22
C LEU A 34 19.24 -27.03 7.78
N ILE A 35 18.60 -25.94 7.33
CA ILE A 35 18.87 -25.35 6.01
C ILE A 35 20.35 -24.95 5.86
N LEU A 36 20.92 -24.31 6.88
CA LEU A 36 22.33 -23.91 6.89
C LEU A 36 23.28 -25.12 6.75
N ASN A 37 23.03 -26.20 7.49
CA ASN A 37 23.83 -27.42 7.41
C ASN A 37 23.74 -28.08 6.04
N LEU A 38 22.54 -28.16 5.48
CA LEU A 38 22.31 -28.70 4.14
C LEU A 38 23.07 -27.89 3.08
N LEU A 39 22.99 -26.56 3.14
CA LEU A 39 23.73 -25.66 2.25
C LEU A 39 25.25 -25.85 2.39
N HIS A 40 25.78 -25.95 3.61
CA HIS A 40 27.21 -26.20 3.83
C HIS A 40 27.68 -27.51 3.17
N PHE A 41 26.89 -28.59 3.27
CA PHE A 41 27.23 -29.86 2.62
C PHE A 41 27.23 -29.72 1.10
N THR A 42 26.21 -29.06 0.53
CA THR A 42 26.15 -28.80 -0.92
C THR A 42 27.33 -27.93 -1.41
N ILE A 43 27.70 -26.90 -0.66
CA ILE A 43 28.82 -26.00 -1.00
C ILE A 43 30.16 -26.72 -0.88
N TYR A 44 30.35 -27.53 0.17
CA TYR A 44 31.59 -28.27 0.37
C TYR A 44 31.82 -29.32 -0.73
N ASN A 45 30.78 -30.07 -1.12
CA ASN A 45 30.92 -31.13 -2.13
C ASN A 45 30.93 -30.60 -3.56
N SER A 46 30.30 -29.46 -3.84
CA SER A 46 30.42 -28.81 -5.17
C SER A 46 31.84 -28.31 -5.47
N LYS A 47 32.73 -28.16 -4.48
CA LYS A 47 34.17 -27.90 -4.71
C LYS A 47 34.88 -29.05 -5.42
N LYS A 48 34.34 -30.28 -5.31
CA LYS A 48 35.00 -31.51 -5.75
C LYS A 48 34.44 -32.08 -7.06
N MET A 49 33.31 -31.57 -7.56
CA MET A 49 32.57 -32.15 -8.68
C MET A 49 32.01 -31.06 -9.61
N TYR A 50 32.31 -31.14 -10.91
CA TYR A 50 31.58 -30.42 -11.96
C TYR A 50 30.40 -31.29 -12.42
N GLU A 51 29.30 -31.29 -11.67
CA GLU A 51 28.09 -31.99 -12.08
C GLU A 51 27.39 -31.23 -13.23
N ARG A 52 27.16 -31.91 -14.36
CA ARG A 52 26.24 -31.42 -15.40
C ARG A 52 24.81 -31.53 -14.86
N LEU A 53 24.18 -30.39 -14.59
CA LEU A 53 22.81 -30.30 -14.04
C LEU A 53 21.71 -30.62 -15.05
N ASP A 54 22.04 -31.09 -16.26
CA ASP A 54 21.12 -31.22 -17.40
C ASP A 54 19.94 -32.21 -17.14
N ILE A 55 19.93 -32.92 -16.01
CA ILE A 55 18.97 -33.98 -15.67
C ILE A 55 18.01 -33.57 -14.53
N ILE A 56 18.20 -32.44 -13.85
CA ILE A 56 17.47 -32.15 -12.61
C ILE A 56 16.17 -31.38 -12.88
N GLU A 57 15.03 -32.01 -12.61
CA GLU A 57 13.72 -31.33 -12.50
C GLU A 57 13.80 -30.20 -11.47
N LYS A 58 13.54 -28.98 -11.91
CA LYS A 58 13.59 -27.78 -11.07
C LYS A 58 12.43 -27.73 -10.08
N LEU A 59 12.69 -27.23 -8.88
CA LEU A 59 11.72 -27.12 -7.80
C LEU A 59 11.21 -25.69 -7.63
N ASN A 60 9.91 -25.49 -7.83
CA ASN A 60 9.22 -24.22 -7.57
C ASN A 60 8.84 -24.11 -6.08
N THR A 61 9.78 -23.66 -5.26
CA THR A 61 9.57 -23.50 -3.82
C THR A 61 8.65 -22.32 -3.47
N SER A 62 7.96 -22.37 -2.33
CA SER A 62 7.25 -21.19 -1.81
C SER A 62 8.21 -20.00 -1.59
N SER A 63 7.77 -18.76 -1.86
CA SER A 63 8.61 -17.54 -1.67
C SER A 63 9.21 -17.49 -0.28
N SER A 64 8.41 -17.91 0.69
CA SER A 64 8.78 -17.92 2.09
C SER A 64 9.94 -18.90 2.40
N LEU A 65 9.97 -20.09 1.77
CA LEU A 65 11.06 -21.05 1.94
C LEU A 65 12.32 -20.57 1.22
N PHE A 66 12.14 -20.02 0.02
CA PHE A 66 13.22 -19.41 -0.76
C PHE A 66 13.91 -18.29 0.01
N GLU A 67 13.16 -17.42 0.66
CA GLU A 67 13.68 -16.36 1.54
C GLU A 67 14.54 -16.94 2.67
N SER A 68 14.11 -18.01 3.35
CA SER A 68 14.90 -18.66 4.39
C SER A 68 16.20 -19.26 3.86
N ILE A 69 16.17 -19.91 2.70
CA ILE A 69 17.37 -20.45 2.04
C ILE A 69 18.34 -19.33 1.68
N LEU A 70 17.84 -18.25 1.08
CA LEU A 70 18.61 -17.06 0.74
C LEU A 70 19.24 -16.39 1.98
N CYS A 71 18.52 -16.30 3.09
CA CYS A 71 19.03 -15.78 4.35
C CYS A 71 20.24 -16.59 4.83
N GLU A 72 20.14 -17.92 4.83
CA GLU A 72 21.24 -18.78 5.26
C GLU A 72 22.41 -18.71 4.27
N ILE A 73 22.18 -18.69 2.95
CA ILE A 73 23.23 -18.46 1.94
C ILE A 73 24.00 -17.17 2.25
N CYS A 74 23.31 -16.09 2.60
CA CYS A 74 23.97 -14.83 2.90
C CYS A 74 24.83 -14.90 4.15
N LYS A 75 24.41 -15.62 5.19
CA LYS A 75 25.25 -15.83 6.38
C LYS A 75 26.51 -16.63 6.08
N ILE A 76 26.45 -17.59 5.16
CA ILE A 76 27.61 -18.40 4.77
C ILE A 76 28.67 -17.54 4.08
N TYR A 77 28.24 -16.61 3.22
CA TYR A 77 29.15 -15.85 2.36
C TYR A 77 29.45 -14.43 2.86
N PHE A 78 28.61 -13.88 3.73
CA PHE A 78 28.74 -12.55 4.32
C PHE A 78 28.51 -12.67 5.82
N PHE A 79 29.56 -12.44 6.61
CA PHE A 79 29.67 -12.71 8.05
C PHE A 79 28.51 -12.21 8.94
N ASP A 80 27.64 -11.31 8.46
CA ASP A 80 26.50 -10.80 9.21
C ASP A 80 25.21 -10.66 8.36
N GLY A 81 24.72 -11.78 7.85
CA GLY A 81 23.60 -11.84 6.89
C GLY A 81 22.28 -11.20 7.37
N LYS A 82 22.00 -11.17 8.69
CA LYS A 82 20.77 -10.58 9.25
C LYS A 82 20.79 -9.05 9.20
N THR A 83 21.91 -8.43 9.56
CA THR A 83 22.12 -6.98 9.59
C THR A 83 22.20 -6.43 8.15
N PHE A 84 22.79 -7.22 7.24
CA PHE A 84 22.79 -6.93 5.79
C PHE A 84 21.38 -6.98 5.17
N LEU A 85 20.57 -8.00 5.51
CA LEU A 85 19.17 -8.09 5.09
C LEU A 85 18.31 -6.95 5.65
N LEU A 86 18.46 -6.62 6.94
CA LEU A 86 17.72 -5.54 7.59
C LEU A 86 18.04 -4.16 6.97
N ASN A 87 19.31 -3.88 6.68
CA ASN A 87 19.70 -2.61 6.04
C ASN A 87 19.21 -2.48 4.59
N ILE A 88 18.95 -3.59 3.89
CA ILE A 88 18.44 -3.59 2.51
C ILE A 88 16.91 -3.60 2.47
N LEU A 89 16.26 -4.32 3.40
CA LEU A 89 14.79 -4.36 3.56
C LEU A 89 14.23 -3.03 4.10
N ASN A 90 14.97 -2.32 4.96
CA ASN A 90 14.53 -1.04 5.54
C ASN A 90 14.57 0.14 4.55
N HIS A 91 15.23 -0.01 3.39
CA HIS A 91 15.31 1.05 2.38
C HIS A 91 14.24 0.97 1.28
N ASN A 92 13.42 -0.07 1.26
CA ASN A 92 12.36 -0.26 0.26
C ASN A 92 11.04 -0.61 0.96
N ASP A 93 10.05 0.30 0.87
CA ASP A 93 8.72 0.13 1.49
C ASP A 93 7.92 -1.07 0.93
N ASN A 94 8.40 -1.71 -0.15
CA ASN A 94 7.83 -2.92 -0.72
C ASN A 94 8.76 -4.13 -0.47
N LYS A 95 8.35 -5.02 0.42
CA LYS A 95 9.09 -6.26 0.76
C LYS A 95 9.42 -7.13 -0.47
N GLU A 96 8.58 -7.14 -1.50
CA GLU A 96 8.83 -7.88 -2.75
C GLU A 96 9.92 -7.24 -3.63
N ILE A 97 10.15 -5.92 -3.55
CA ILE A 97 11.23 -5.21 -4.29
C ILE A 97 12.61 -5.58 -3.73
N ALA A 98 12.70 -5.90 -2.44
CA ALA A 98 13.96 -6.18 -1.79
C ALA A 98 14.64 -7.47 -2.28
N GLU A 99 13.88 -8.51 -2.67
CA GLU A 99 14.41 -9.85 -2.98
C GLU A 99 15.34 -9.90 -4.21
N LEU A 100 15.19 -9.00 -5.18
CA LEU A 100 15.93 -9.06 -6.46
C LEU A 100 17.07 -8.06 -6.60
N ILE A 101 16.93 -6.86 -6.01
CA ILE A 101 18.07 -5.98 -5.73
C ILE A 101 19.11 -6.75 -4.90
N PHE A 102 18.63 -7.60 -3.99
CA PHE A 102 19.43 -8.50 -3.19
C PHE A 102 20.22 -9.54 -4.01
N LEU A 103 19.60 -10.25 -4.96
CA LEU A 103 20.31 -11.23 -5.81
C LEU A 103 21.42 -10.58 -6.67
N ASN A 104 21.17 -9.39 -7.23
CA ASN A 104 22.18 -8.66 -8.01
C ASN A 104 23.35 -8.19 -7.14
N ARG A 105 23.05 -7.63 -5.96
CA ARG A 105 24.08 -7.20 -4.99
C ARG A 105 24.91 -8.37 -4.48
N ILE A 106 24.29 -9.51 -4.18
CA ILE A 106 24.98 -10.76 -3.81
C ILE A 106 25.93 -11.22 -4.92
N CYS A 107 25.44 -11.27 -6.16
CA CYS A 107 26.26 -11.64 -7.33
C CYS A 107 27.45 -10.70 -7.54
N LYS A 108 27.29 -9.39 -7.32
CA LYS A 108 28.36 -8.39 -7.40
C LYS A 108 29.37 -8.56 -6.26
N LEU A 109 28.92 -8.80 -5.03
CA LEU A 109 29.82 -9.01 -3.88
C LEU A 109 30.59 -10.33 -3.99
N MET A 110 30.00 -11.36 -4.62
CA MET A 110 30.66 -12.61 -4.95
C MET A 110 31.61 -12.51 -6.17
N LYS A 111 31.79 -11.33 -6.78
CA LYS A 111 32.63 -11.14 -7.99
C LYS A 111 34.07 -11.63 -7.81
N TYR A 112 34.61 -11.54 -6.59
CA TYR A 112 35.98 -11.95 -6.27
C TYR A 112 36.11 -13.43 -5.84
N ASN A 113 35.00 -14.16 -5.69
CA ASN A 113 34.99 -15.59 -5.37
C ASN A 113 34.22 -16.38 -6.42
N HIS A 114 34.93 -16.78 -7.47
CA HIS A 114 34.39 -17.52 -8.61
C HIS A 114 33.66 -18.80 -8.19
N PHE A 115 34.17 -19.49 -7.16
CA PHE A 115 33.57 -20.71 -6.64
C PHE A 115 32.20 -20.42 -5.99
N SER A 116 32.14 -19.47 -5.06
CA SER A 116 30.89 -19.05 -4.41
C SER A 116 29.84 -18.59 -5.42
N ARG A 117 30.27 -17.83 -6.45
CA ARG A 117 29.39 -17.35 -7.51
C ARG A 117 28.80 -18.50 -8.32
N ASN A 118 29.57 -19.53 -8.63
CA ASN A 118 29.08 -20.70 -9.37
C ASN A 118 28.12 -21.53 -8.52
N THR A 119 28.47 -21.84 -7.27
CA THR A 119 27.57 -22.57 -6.37
C THR A 119 26.25 -21.84 -6.13
N PHE A 120 26.29 -20.52 -5.96
CA PHE A 120 25.10 -19.68 -5.86
C PHE A 120 24.22 -19.75 -7.13
N LYS A 121 24.83 -19.62 -8.31
CA LYS A 121 24.11 -19.77 -9.58
C LYS A 121 23.49 -21.16 -9.73
N LEU A 122 24.21 -22.23 -9.37
CA LEU A 122 23.70 -23.60 -9.42
C LEU A 122 22.50 -23.77 -8.49
N ILE A 123 22.56 -23.26 -7.26
CA ILE A 123 21.45 -23.34 -6.31
C ILE A 123 20.22 -22.58 -6.85
N CYS A 124 20.38 -21.33 -7.31
CA CYS A 124 19.26 -20.55 -7.85
C CYS A 124 18.76 -21.05 -9.20
N GLN A 125 19.57 -21.78 -9.97
CA GLN A 125 19.10 -22.43 -11.19
C GLN A 125 18.10 -23.55 -10.89
N VAL A 126 18.23 -24.22 -9.74
CA VAL A 126 17.39 -25.38 -9.42
C VAL A 126 16.32 -25.09 -8.36
N ILE A 127 16.56 -24.12 -7.48
CA ILE A 127 15.60 -23.53 -6.55
C ILE A 127 15.29 -22.12 -7.04
N GLY A 128 14.25 -22.01 -7.87
CA GLY A 128 13.82 -20.74 -8.44
C GLY A 128 12.63 -20.17 -7.69
N PRO A 129 12.55 -18.83 -7.49
CA PRO A 129 11.36 -18.22 -6.94
C PRO A 129 10.18 -18.35 -7.91
N ARG A 130 8.97 -18.56 -7.38
CA ARG A 130 7.73 -18.60 -8.19
C ARG A 130 7.42 -17.25 -8.85
N LYS A 131 7.78 -16.15 -8.19
CA LYS A 131 7.55 -14.78 -8.67
C LYS A 131 8.87 -14.01 -8.62
N VAL A 132 9.11 -13.17 -9.62
CA VAL A 132 10.31 -12.37 -9.76
C VAL A 132 9.90 -10.93 -10.06
N LEU A 133 10.49 -9.95 -9.39
CA LEU A 133 10.42 -8.51 -9.69
C LEU A 133 11.78 -7.91 -10.09
N LEU A 134 11.89 -7.36 -11.29
CA LEU A 134 13.11 -6.75 -11.81
C LEU A 134 12.99 -5.22 -11.73
N ASN A 135 13.70 -4.58 -10.78
CA ASN A 135 13.85 -3.12 -10.74
C ASN A 135 15.01 -2.67 -11.63
N LEU A 136 14.71 -1.77 -12.58
CA LEU A 136 15.64 -1.31 -13.63
C LEU A 136 15.80 0.23 -13.67
N GLU A 137 15.48 0.95 -12.58
CA GLU A 137 15.55 2.43 -12.48
C GLU A 137 16.91 3.03 -12.89
N ASP A 138 18.02 2.36 -12.54
CA ASP A 138 19.38 2.84 -12.82
C ASP A 138 20.00 2.10 -14.03
N SER A 139 19.51 2.44 -15.22
CA SER A 139 19.88 1.76 -16.46
C SER A 139 21.35 1.94 -16.89
N ASN A 140 22.12 2.80 -16.22
CA ASN A 140 23.56 2.93 -16.46
C ASN A 140 24.37 1.73 -15.94
N GLU A 141 23.79 0.87 -15.09
CA GLU A 141 24.44 -0.36 -14.61
C GLU A 141 23.92 -1.65 -15.30
N VAL A 142 23.19 -1.54 -16.43
CA VAL A 142 22.55 -2.69 -17.10
C VAL A 142 23.54 -3.49 -17.94
N SER A 143 24.52 -4.08 -17.26
CA SER A 143 25.04 -5.39 -17.66
C SER A 143 24.40 -6.45 -16.75
N PHE A 144 23.08 -6.58 -16.80
CA PHE A 144 22.47 -7.82 -16.35
C PHE A 144 23.04 -8.90 -17.27
N SER A 145 24.06 -9.64 -16.82
CA SER A 145 24.60 -10.69 -17.69
C SER A 145 23.48 -11.69 -18.01
N PHE A 146 23.37 -12.13 -19.26
CA PHE A 146 22.46 -13.22 -19.68
C PHE A 146 22.47 -14.41 -18.70
N SER A 147 23.63 -14.67 -18.07
CA SER A 147 23.80 -15.71 -17.05
C SER A 147 22.96 -15.53 -15.79
N MET A 148 22.60 -14.29 -15.40
CA MET A 148 21.69 -14.01 -14.29
C MET A 148 20.23 -14.16 -14.70
N PHE A 149 19.86 -13.81 -15.93
CA PHE A 149 18.48 -14.00 -16.40
C PHE A 149 18.09 -15.49 -16.45
N LYS A 150 19.06 -16.38 -16.72
CA LYS A 150 18.86 -17.83 -16.63
C LYS A 150 18.42 -18.34 -15.25
N MET A 151 18.68 -17.59 -14.18
CA MET A 151 18.25 -17.94 -12.82
C MET A 151 16.72 -17.81 -12.64
N PHE A 152 16.05 -17.07 -13.53
CA PHE A 152 14.61 -16.78 -13.44
C PHE A 152 13.76 -17.54 -14.46
N LEU A 153 14.37 -18.38 -15.30
CA LEU A 153 13.68 -19.18 -16.33
C LEU A 153 12.59 -20.11 -15.77
N SER A 154 12.69 -20.49 -14.49
CA SER A 154 11.73 -21.39 -13.84
C SER A 154 10.54 -20.70 -13.19
N SER A 155 10.56 -19.37 -13.10
CA SER A 155 9.53 -18.59 -12.44
C SER A 155 8.20 -18.66 -13.18
N GLU A 156 7.10 -18.55 -12.44
CA GLU A 156 5.74 -18.51 -13.00
C GLU A 156 5.30 -17.07 -13.31
N VAL A 157 5.83 -16.10 -12.57
CA VAL A 157 5.53 -14.67 -12.75
C VAL A 157 6.81 -13.86 -12.82
N ILE A 158 6.93 -13.01 -13.84
CA ILE A 158 7.98 -11.98 -13.89
C ILE A 158 7.32 -10.61 -13.91
N CYS A 159 7.75 -9.75 -13.00
CA CYS A 159 7.35 -8.37 -12.86
C CYS A 159 8.54 -7.48 -13.21
N PHE A 160 8.32 -6.43 -13.99
CA PHE A 160 9.32 -5.43 -14.36
C PHE A 160 8.89 -4.08 -13.77
N TYR A 161 9.80 -3.39 -13.12
CA TYR A 161 9.55 -2.10 -12.46
C TYR A 161 10.46 -1.02 -13.03
N HIS A 162 9.87 0.10 -13.44
CA HIS A 162 10.54 1.32 -13.92
C HIS A 162 11.52 1.10 -15.08
N TRP A 163 11.12 0.28 -16.02
CA TRP A 163 11.98 -0.09 -17.12
C TRP A 163 11.83 0.85 -18.32
N LYS A 164 12.93 1.43 -18.81
CA LYS A 164 12.91 2.44 -19.88
C LYS A 164 13.50 2.02 -21.24
N ASP A 165 14.12 0.83 -21.36
CA ASP A 165 14.72 0.34 -22.61
C ASP A 165 14.64 -1.19 -22.75
N MET A 166 13.83 -1.65 -23.70
CA MET A 166 13.57 -3.08 -23.95
C MET A 166 14.69 -3.83 -24.68
N LYS A 167 15.74 -3.18 -25.17
CA LYS A 167 16.82 -3.84 -25.94
C LYS A 167 17.42 -5.03 -25.21
N PHE A 168 17.60 -4.92 -23.89
CA PHE A 168 18.14 -6.01 -23.08
C PHE A 168 17.22 -7.24 -23.06
N LEU A 169 15.90 -7.04 -22.95
CA LEU A 169 14.96 -8.14 -22.93
C LEU A 169 14.75 -8.74 -24.31
N GLN A 170 14.68 -7.91 -25.35
CA GLN A 170 14.68 -8.42 -26.73
C GLN A 170 15.90 -9.33 -26.94
N SER A 171 17.10 -8.88 -26.56
CA SER A 171 18.31 -9.71 -26.66
C SER A 171 18.26 -10.98 -25.79
N SER A 172 17.61 -10.94 -24.63
CA SER A 172 17.48 -12.12 -23.75
C SER A 172 16.44 -13.11 -24.28
N ILE A 173 15.35 -12.60 -24.85
CA ILE A 173 14.25 -13.36 -25.44
C ILE A 173 14.68 -14.03 -26.72
N GLU A 174 15.39 -13.34 -27.62
CA GLU A 174 15.95 -13.92 -28.85
C GLU A 174 16.80 -15.18 -28.57
N ASN A 175 17.41 -15.24 -27.38
CA ASN A 175 18.34 -16.30 -27.00
C ASN A 175 17.75 -17.36 -26.04
N CYS A 176 16.47 -17.26 -25.63
CA CYS A 176 15.87 -18.17 -24.64
C CYS A 176 14.40 -18.47 -24.89
N ILE A 177 14.00 -19.73 -24.65
CA ILE A 177 12.60 -20.16 -24.57
C ILE A 177 12.19 -20.28 -23.10
N PHE A 178 11.14 -19.57 -22.71
CA PHE A 178 10.57 -19.53 -21.36
C PHE A 178 9.38 -20.47 -21.27
N LYS A 179 9.59 -21.62 -20.61
CA LYS A 179 8.56 -22.66 -20.54
C LYS A 179 7.57 -22.52 -19.39
N ASN A 180 7.94 -21.83 -18.30
CA ASN A 180 7.15 -21.87 -17.05
C ASN A 180 6.41 -20.56 -16.74
N ILE A 181 6.68 -19.49 -17.48
CA ILE A 181 6.16 -18.16 -17.17
C ILE A 181 4.72 -18.06 -17.64
N LYS A 182 3.80 -17.93 -16.69
CA LYS A 182 2.35 -17.82 -16.89
C LYS A 182 1.87 -16.38 -16.90
N SER A 183 2.57 -15.48 -16.20
CA SER A 183 2.20 -14.07 -16.10
C SER A 183 3.41 -13.15 -16.25
N LEU A 184 3.24 -12.09 -17.02
CA LEU A 184 4.14 -10.94 -17.05
C LEU A 184 3.45 -9.73 -16.43
N VAL A 185 4.19 -8.97 -15.63
CA VAL A 185 3.70 -7.75 -14.99
C VAL A 185 4.68 -6.63 -15.31
N PHE A 186 4.18 -5.46 -15.70
CA PHE A 186 4.99 -4.29 -15.99
C PHE A 186 4.42 -3.13 -15.18
N ILE A 187 5.28 -2.43 -14.44
CA ILE A 187 4.90 -1.34 -13.55
C ILE A 187 5.79 -0.14 -13.85
N ASN A 188 5.19 0.98 -14.23
CA ASN A 188 5.89 2.22 -14.62
C ASN A 188 6.92 2.00 -15.75
N CYS A 189 6.65 1.07 -16.68
CA CYS A 189 7.56 0.77 -17.77
C CYS A 189 7.29 1.66 -18.99
N LEU A 190 8.35 2.10 -19.66
CA LEU A 190 8.32 2.81 -20.93
C LEU A 190 8.86 1.89 -22.03
N PHE A 191 8.04 1.67 -23.05
CA PHE A 191 8.33 0.76 -24.13
C PHE A 191 8.60 1.53 -25.43
N SER A 192 9.75 1.31 -26.07
CA SER A 192 10.02 1.90 -27.39
C SER A 192 9.11 1.32 -28.49
N SER A 193 8.89 0.01 -28.42
CA SER A 193 7.94 -0.75 -29.21
C SER A 193 7.67 -2.08 -28.48
N LEU A 194 6.43 -2.55 -28.54
CA LEU A 194 6.06 -3.86 -28.03
C LEU A 194 5.26 -4.58 -29.12
N THR A 195 5.78 -5.69 -29.63
CA THR A 195 5.12 -6.54 -30.64
C THR A 195 4.83 -7.92 -30.05
N GLU A 196 3.80 -8.61 -30.55
CA GLU A 196 3.45 -9.97 -30.11
C GLU A 196 4.61 -10.96 -30.22
N SER A 197 5.49 -10.76 -31.21
CA SER A 197 6.69 -11.57 -31.41
C SER A 197 7.61 -11.64 -30.18
N VAL A 198 7.64 -10.58 -29.37
CA VAL A 198 8.41 -10.57 -28.11
C VAL A 198 7.92 -11.64 -27.14
N PHE A 199 6.63 -12.01 -27.20
CA PHE A 199 6.03 -12.98 -26.29
C PHE A 199 5.97 -14.41 -26.84
N GLU A 200 6.38 -14.65 -28.08
CA GLU A 200 6.35 -15.99 -28.70
C GLU A 200 7.21 -17.00 -27.95
N ASN A 201 8.35 -16.54 -27.44
CA ASN A 201 9.27 -17.40 -26.68
C ASN A 201 8.77 -17.73 -25.27
N PHE A 202 7.63 -17.22 -24.83
CA PHE A 202 6.97 -17.60 -23.58
C PHE A 202 5.84 -18.58 -23.85
N THR A 203 6.14 -19.88 -23.77
CA THR A 203 5.23 -20.93 -24.26
C THR A 203 4.01 -21.15 -23.35
N GLU A 204 4.11 -20.85 -22.05
CA GLU A 204 3.02 -20.96 -21.08
C GLU A 204 2.34 -19.63 -20.72
N LEU A 205 2.70 -18.52 -21.39
CA LEU A 205 2.19 -17.20 -21.03
C LEU A 205 0.69 -17.12 -21.26
N LYS A 206 -0.05 -16.77 -20.20
CA LYS A 206 -1.52 -16.61 -20.23
C LYS A 206 -1.95 -15.17 -20.04
N SER A 207 -1.18 -14.40 -19.28
CA SER A 207 -1.61 -13.08 -18.81
C SER A 207 -0.49 -12.06 -18.81
N ILE A 208 -0.83 -10.84 -19.20
CA ILE A 208 0.07 -9.69 -19.19
C ILE A 208 -0.64 -8.57 -18.43
N TYR A 209 0.01 -8.04 -17.41
CA TYR A 209 -0.49 -6.95 -16.60
C TYR A 209 0.37 -5.71 -16.82
N LEU A 210 -0.28 -4.59 -17.12
CA LEU A 210 0.37 -3.29 -17.35
C LEU A 210 -0.16 -2.32 -16.29
N PHE A 211 0.75 -1.73 -15.52
CA PHE A 211 0.43 -0.72 -14.52
C PHE A 211 1.19 0.55 -14.87
N ASN A 212 0.47 1.65 -15.14
CA ASN A 212 1.05 2.96 -15.45
C ASN A 212 2.19 2.90 -16.48
N SER A 213 2.05 2.04 -17.48
CA SER A 213 3.11 1.79 -18.44
C SER A 213 2.72 2.30 -19.82
N SER A 214 3.68 2.81 -20.59
CA SER A 214 3.42 3.57 -21.82
C SER A 214 4.35 3.20 -22.96
N THR A 215 3.97 3.49 -24.22
CA THR A 215 4.90 3.39 -25.36
C THR A 215 5.39 4.77 -25.81
N THR A 216 6.57 4.86 -26.42
CA THR A 216 7.15 6.15 -26.85
C THR A 216 6.41 6.81 -28.02
N ASN A 217 5.58 6.06 -28.76
CA ASN A 217 4.92 6.51 -29.98
C ASN A 217 3.40 6.43 -29.90
N THR A 218 2.76 6.68 -28.76
CA THR A 218 1.30 6.53 -28.60
C THR A 218 0.51 7.64 -29.31
N VAL A 219 -0.48 7.24 -30.12
CA VAL A 219 -1.60 8.10 -30.54
C VAL A 219 -2.79 7.65 -29.70
N PHE A 220 -3.47 8.57 -29.01
CA PHE A 220 -4.60 8.22 -28.15
C PHE A 220 -5.73 7.53 -28.93
N SER A 221 -6.30 6.47 -28.35
CA SER A 221 -7.59 5.95 -28.82
C SER A 221 -8.64 7.04 -28.67
N TYR A 222 -9.29 7.40 -29.78
CA TYR A 222 -10.26 8.49 -29.82
C TYR A 222 -11.42 8.27 -28.82
N LYS A 223 -11.85 7.01 -28.63
CA LYS A 223 -12.93 6.64 -27.70
C LYS A 223 -12.57 6.87 -26.23
N ILE A 224 -11.34 6.51 -25.84
CA ILE A 224 -10.85 6.68 -24.46
C ILE A 224 -10.62 8.16 -24.18
N TYR A 225 -10.03 8.85 -25.15
CA TYR A 225 -9.83 10.29 -25.09
C TYR A 225 -11.15 11.03 -24.92
N ASP A 226 -12.18 10.69 -25.69
CA ASP A 226 -13.52 11.29 -25.57
C ASP A 226 -14.16 10.99 -24.21
N LEU A 227 -14.15 9.73 -23.76
CA LEU A 227 -14.70 9.37 -22.46
C LEU A 227 -14.00 10.07 -21.29
N MET A 228 -12.66 10.12 -21.32
CA MET A 228 -11.87 10.83 -20.33
C MET A 228 -12.17 12.33 -20.41
N LYS A 229 -12.12 12.91 -21.61
CA LYS A 229 -12.45 14.31 -21.85
C LYS A 229 -13.84 14.64 -21.35
N ASP A 230 -14.85 13.80 -21.56
CA ASP A 230 -16.22 14.03 -21.11
C ASP A 230 -16.32 14.04 -19.59
N ILE A 231 -15.64 13.12 -18.90
CA ILE A 231 -15.61 13.10 -17.44
C ILE A 231 -14.84 14.29 -16.89
N VAL A 232 -13.66 14.59 -17.43
CA VAL A 232 -12.86 15.72 -16.97
C VAL A 232 -13.57 17.04 -17.28
N CYS A 233 -14.16 17.18 -18.46
CA CYS A 233 -14.95 18.35 -18.82
C CYS A 233 -16.20 18.46 -17.95
N SER A 234 -16.93 17.37 -17.71
CA SER A 234 -18.12 17.39 -16.82
C SER A 234 -17.73 17.81 -15.40
N LEU A 235 -16.68 17.22 -14.85
CA LEU A 235 -16.12 17.60 -13.54
C LEU A 235 -15.69 19.06 -13.51
N TYR A 236 -14.98 19.50 -14.55
CA TYR A 236 -14.53 20.86 -14.72
C TYR A 236 -15.70 21.83 -14.78
N TYR A 237 -16.72 21.54 -15.60
CA TYR A 237 -17.91 22.37 -15.77
C TYR A 237 -18.67 22.46 -14.44
N GLU A 238 -18.73 21.37 -13.68
CA GLU A 238 -19.38 21.37 -12.37
C GLU A 238 -18.62 22.19 -11.32
N ILE A 239 -17.28 22.22 -11.37
CA ILE A 239 -16.45 23.05 -10.49
C ILE A 239 -16.45 24.52 -10.94
N ASN A 240 -16.40 24.79 -12.25
CA ASN A 240 -16.16 26.11 -12.83
C ASN A 240 -17.43 26.82 -13.34
N ASN A 241 -18.63 26.27 -13.12
CA ASN A 241 -19.87 27.00 -13.39
C ASN A 241 -19.91 28.28 -12.53
N GLU A 242 -20.15 29.45 -13.12
CA GLU A 242 -20.06 30.77 -12.47
C GLU A 242 -20.94 30.92 -11.22
N GLU A 243 -22.12 30.30 -11.21
CA GLU A 243 -23.00 30.28 -10.03
C GLU A 243 -22.45 29.40 -8.91
N LYS A 244 -21.65 28.38 -9.26
CA LYS A 244 -21.02 27.46 -8.32
C LYS A 244 -19.64 27.93 -7.87
N LEU A 245 -18.87 28.62 -8.70
CA LEU A 245 -17.55 29.18 -8.36
C LEU A 245 -17.63 30.12 -7.16
N ARG A 246 -18.73 30.86 -6.97
CA ARG A 246 -18.92 31.69 -5.76
C ARG A 246 -18.97 30.90 -4.46
N LYS A 247 -19.23 29.59 -4.54
CA LYS A 247 -19.27 28.64 -3.41
C LYS A 247 -17.90 28.02 -3.09
N PHE A 248 -16.87 28.33 -3.90
CA PHE A 248 -15.49 27.88 -3.74
C PHE A 248 -14.52 29.07 -3.80
N MET A 249 -13.76 29.33 -2.73
CA MET A 249 -12.75 30.40 -2.72
C MET A 249 -11.36 29.84 -2.40
N THR A 250 -10.34 30.21 -3.17
CA THR A 250 -8.95 29.82 -2.86
C THR A 250 -8.40 30.58 -1.68
N LEU A 251 -7.66 29.90 -0.79
CA LEU A 251 -6.95 30.50 0.33
C LEU A 251 -5.54 30.91 -0.11
N THR A 252 -5.28 32.21 -0.14
CA THR A 252 -3.95 32.78 -0.43
C THR A 252 -3.57 33.75 0.67
N ASN A 253 -2.46 33.48 1.38
CA ASN A 253 -1.99 34.33 2.50
C ASN A 253 -3.11 34.67 3.51
N ASN A 254 -3.91 33.68 3.92
CA ASN A 254 -5.07 33.82 4.81
C ASN A 254 -6.18 34.76 4.28
N ARG A 255 -6.24 34.99 2.97
CA ARG A 255 -7.31 35.74 2.29
C ARG A 255 -7.99 34.86 1.25
N TYR A 256 -9.29 35.04 1.13
CA TYR A 256 -10.12 34.36 0.14
C TYR A 256 -10.05 35.07 -1.21
N CYS A 257 -9.71 34.34 -2.25
CA CYS A 257 -9.69 34.84 -3.62
C CYS A 257 -10.55 33.93 -4.51
N GLN A 258 -11.38 34.54 -5.35
CA GLN A 258 -12.13 33.78 -6.34
C GLN A 258 -11.16 33.08 -7.30
N PRO A 259 -11.39 31.80 -7.62
CA PRO A 259 -10.62 31.13 -8.66
C PRO A 259 -10.79 31.90 -9.98
N LYS A 260 -9.68 32.18 -10.67
CA LYS A 260 -9.76 32.77 -12.02
C LYS A 260 -10.47 31.78 -12.96
N LYS A 261 -11.38 32.28 -13.80
CA LYS A 261 -11.97 31.50 -14.90
C LYS A 261 -10.84 30.99 -15.80
N TYR A 262 -10.82 29.68 -16.05
CA TYR A 262 -9.89 29.06 -16.99
C TYR A 262 -10.62 28.76 -18.31
N HIS A 263 -9.88 28.83 -19.42
CA HIS A 263 -10.38 28.41 -20.73
C HIS A 263 -10.08 26.94 -20.96
N ILE A 264 -11.13 26.14 -21.17
CA ILE A 264 -11.09 24.68 -21.41
C ILE A 264 -10.18 24.30 -22.59
N GLN A 265 -9.98 25.21 -23.54
CA GLN A 265 -9.09 25.01 -24.70
C GLN A 265 -7.62 24.75 -24.35
N TYR A 266 -7.18 25.03 -23.11
CA TYR A 266 -5.82 24.74 -22.64
C TYR A 266 -5.74 23.55 -21.68
N PHE A 267 -6.84 22.81 -21.52
CA PHE A 267 -6.85 21.60 -20.72
C PHE A 267 -6.37 20.42 -21.57
N ASP A 268 -5.05 20.29 -21.68
CA ASP A 268 -4.42 19.05 -22.12
C ASP A 268 -4.17 18.24 -20.84
N PRO A 269 -5.02 17.25 -20.49
CA PRO A 269 -4.72 16.41 -19.35
C PRO A 269 -3.31 15.87 -19.59
N LYS A 270 -2.38 16.11 -18.66
CA LYS A 270 -1.10 15.41 -18.66
C LYS A 270 -1.39 13.95 -18.34
N ILE A 271 -1.90 13.25 -19.33
CA ILE A 271 -2.06 11.81 -19.32
C ILE A 271 -0.66 11.31 -19.58
N GLU A 272 0.06 10.97 -18.51
CA GLU A 272 1.34 10.29 -18.63
C GLU A 272 1.09 8.89 -19.18
N GLY A 273 1.02 8.84 -20.52
CA GLY A 273 1.14 7.68 -21.39
C GLY A 273 -0.04 6.72 -21.41
N PHE A 274 -0.81 6.68 -22.52
CA PHE A 274 -1.66 5.53 -22.84
C PHE A 274 -1.78 5.31 -24.35
N ASP A 275 -1.41 4.11 -24.79
CA ASP A 275 -2.03 3.34 -25.88
C ASP A 275 -1.34 1.95 -25.98
N PHE A 276 -1.91 0.95 -25.32
CA PHE A 276 -1.47 -0.45 -25.46
C PHE A 276 -2.53 -1.35 -26.09
N GLN A 277 -3.82 -1.12 -25.84
CA GLN A 277 -4.86 -2.01 -26.32
C GLN A 277 -5.10 -1.91 -27.83
N ASP A 278 -5.04 -0.72 -28.44
CA ASP A 278 -5.30 -0.59 -29.88
C ASP A 278 -4.15 -1.19 -30.73
N ARG A 279 -2.93 -1.27 -30.18
CA ARG A 279 -1.77 -1.90 -30.84
C ARG A 279 -1.55 -3.37 -30.48
N PHE A 280 -2.15 -3.84 -29.39
CA PHE A 280 -1.92 -5.18 -28.86
C PHE A 280 -3.26 -5.91 -28.61
N CYS A 281 -4.10 -5.96 -29.63
CA CYS A 281 -5.31 -6.79 -29.66
C CYS A 281 -4.97 -8.29 -29.79
N SER A 282 -4.28 -8.85 -28.79
CA SER A 282 -3.94 -10.26 -28.80
C SER A 282 -5.13 -11.13 -28.46
N LYS A 283 -5.50 -12.05 -29.35
CA LYS A 283 -6.45 -13.14 -29.02
C LYS A 283 -5.80 -14.24 -28.17
N LYS A 284 -4.47 -14.26 -28.09
CA LYS A 284 -3.70 -15.34 -27.45
C LYS A 284 -3.51 -15.11 -25.94
N TYR A 285 -3.35 -13.85 -25.52
CA TYR A 285 -3.00 -13.50 -24.14
C TYR A 285 -4.08 -12.64 -23.49
N LYS A 286 -4.38 -12.86 -22.21
CA LYS A 286 -5.22 -11.94 -21.43
C LYS A 286 -4.41 -10.72 -21.02
N ILE A 287 -4.71 -9.57 -21.62
CA ILE A 287 -4.03 -8.30 -21.30
C ILE A 287 -4.91 -7.49 -20.37
N ILE A 288 -4.34 -7.05 -19.25
CA ILE A 288 -5.01 -6.20 -18.27
C ILE A 288 -4.18 -4.93 -18.06
N SER A 289 -4.78 -3.77 -18.27
CA SER A 289 -4.14 -2.47 -18.02
C SER A 289 -4.76 -1.74 -16.84
N PHE A 290 -3.91 -1.06 -16.07
CA PHE A 290 -4.26 -0.30 -14.87
C PHE A 290 -3.56 1.05 -14.88
N ASP A 291 -4.38 2.07 -15.04
CA ASP A 291 -3.90 3.32 -15.60
C ASP A 291 -4.33 4.46 -14.69
N SER A 292 -3.38 4.98 -13.91
CA SER A 292 -3.66 6.04 -12.96
C SER A 292 -3.76 7.37 -13.67
N ILE A 293 -4.89 8.04 -13.47
CA ILE A 293 -5.14 9.39 -13.98
C ILE A 293 -5.17 10.31 -12.80
N VAL A 294 -4.34 11.34 -12.87
CA VAL A 294 -4.33 12.44 -11.92
C VAL A 294 -4.66 13.71 -12.68
N ILE A 295 -5.81 14.28 -12.36
CA ILE A 295 -6.23 15.58 -12.86
C ILE A 295 -6.10 16.54 -11.70
N THR A 296 -5.18 17.50 -11.80
CA THR A 296 -5.02 18.54 -10.80
C THR A 296 -5.40 19.88 -11.42
N GLN A 297 -6.35 20.57 -10.80
CA GLN A 297 -6.76 21.90 -11.18
C GLN A 297 -6.87 22.79 -9.95
N SER A 298 -5.98 23.79 -9.84
CA SER A 298 -5.97 24.75 -8.75
C SER A 298 -6.00 24.07 -7.36
N PHE A 299 -7.10 24.21 -6.62
CA PHE A 299 -7.31 23.63 -5.29
C PHE A 299 -7.94 22.23 -5.29
N VAL A 300 -8.32 21.70 -6.46
CA VAL A 300 -8.96 20.38 -6.60
C VAL A 300 -8.03 19.42 -7.33
N SER A 301 -7.98 18.16 -6.90
CA SER A 301 -7.38 17.09 -7.68
C SER A 301 -8.25 15.84 -7.65
N PHE A 302 -8.40 15.20 -8.81
CA PHE A 302 -9.02 13.91 -8.95
C PHE A 302 -7.93 12.88 -9.23
N LYS A 303 -7.98 11.77 -8.51
CA LYS A 303 -7.16 10.60 -8.82
C LYS A 303 -8.07 9.42 -9.05
N THR A 304 -7.94 8.76 -10.17
CA THR A 304 -8.68 7.54 -10.48
C THR A 304 -7.75 6.55 -11.18
N THR A 305 -8.19 5.30 -11.25
CA THR A 305 -7.54 4.28 -12.06
C THR A 305 -8.53 3.80 -13.12
N ILE A 306 -8.08 3.66 -14.36
CA ILE A 306 -8.86 3.03 -15.43
C ILE A 306 -8.40 1.59 -15.56
N LEU A 307 -9.37 0.68 -15.65
CA LEU A 307 -9.16 -0.73 -15.92
C LEU A 307 -9.47 -1.00 -17.39
N ASN A 308 -8.51 -1.60 -18.11
CA ASN A 308 -8.67 -2.07 -19.49
C ASN A 308 -9.26 -1.01 -20.43
N HIS A 309 -9.03 0.27 -20.13
CA HIS A 309 -9.57 1.39 -20.89
C HIS A 309 -11.11 1.43 -21.03
N GLU A 310 -11.85 0.63 -20.26
CA GLU A 310 -13.32 0.51 -20.37
C GLU A 310 -14.02 0.93 -19.08
N TYR A 311 -13.41 0.69 -17.91
CA TYR A 311 -14.08 0.87 -16.63
C TYR A 311 -13.30 1.86 -15.75
N PHE A 312 -13.98 2.91 -15.30
CA PHE A 312 -13.50 3.72 -14.19
C PHE A 312 -13.60 2.92 -12.91
N THR A 313 -12.49 2.87 -12.19
CA THR A 313 -12.49 2.37 -10.82
C THR A 313 -12.68 3.54 -9.86
N ARG A 314 -12.51 3.25 -8.57
CA ARG A 314 -12.69 4.16 -7.43
C ARG A 314 -12.03 5.52 -7.70
N MET A 315 -12.82 6.60 -7.60
CA MET A 315 -12.33 7.97 -7.70
C MET A 315 -12.00 8.53 -6.32
N ASN A 316 -10.84 9.17 -6.23
CA ASN A 316 -10.40 9.95 -5.08
C ASN A 316 -10.51 11.43 -5.41
N LEU A 317 -11.28 12.16 -4.63
CA LEU A 317 -11.35 13.63 -4.70
C LEU A 317 -10.44 14.22 -3.63
N ILE A 318 -9.60 15.18 -4.00
CA ILE A 318 -8.65 15.85 -3.12
C ILE A 318 -8.89 17.36 -3.20
N LEU A 319 -9.17 17.99 -2.07
CA LEU A 319 -9.38 19.44 -1.94
C LEU A 319 -8.28 20.04 -1.07
N LYS A 320 -7.60 21.09 -1.54
CA LYS A 320 -6.47 21.72 -0.84
C LYS A 320 -6.52 23.24 -0.86
N LYS A 321 -6.33 23.89 0.29
CA LYS A 321 -6.20 25.37 0.37
C LYS A 321 -7.41 26.10 -0.21
N VAL A 322 -8.61 25.67 0.19
CA VAL A 322 -9.88 26.19 -0.31
C VAL A 322 -10.88 26.42 0.81
N PHE A 323 -11.73 27.43 0.65
CA PHE A 323 -12.95 27.62 1.40
C PHE A 323 -14.15 27.00 0.66
N LEU A 324 -14.86 26.09 1.33
CA LEU A 324 -15.92 25.27 0.75
C LEU A 324 -17.24 25.50 1.48
N THR A 325 -18.23 26.07 0.79
CA THR A 325 -19.58 26.19 1.38
C THR A 325 -20.51 25.05 1.01
N THR A 326 -20.32 24.38 -0.14
CA THR A 326 -21.18 23.30 -0.64
C THR A 326 -20.43 22.49 -1.71
N LEU A 327 -20.85 21.24 -1.96
CA LEU A 327 -20.29 20.38 -3.00
C LEU A 327 -21.38 19.54 -3.68
N LYS A 328 -21.92 20.02 -4.82
CA LYS A 328 -23.01 19.35 -5.54
C LYS A 328 -22.60 18.96 -6.97
N PHE A 329 -22.46 17.65 -7.19
CA PHE A 329 -22.25 17.05 -8.51
C PHE A 329 -23.59 16.80 -9.22
N GLN A 330 -23.68 17.15 -10.50
CA GLN A 330 -24.86 16.87 -11.34
C GLN A 330 -24.70 15.54 -12.09
N ASN A 331 -23.48 15.21 -12.48
CA ASN A 331 -23.11 13.99 -13.16
C ASN A 331 -23.17 12.80 -12.20
N THR A 332 -24.10 11.89 -12.44
CA THR A 332 -24.32 10.70 -11.62
C THR A 332 -23.15 9.74 -11.66
N LEU A 333 -22.48 9.58 -12.81
CA LEU A 333 -21.29 8.73 -12.94
C LEU A 333 -20.16 9.23 -12.02
N VAL A 334 -19.94 10.55 -11.98
CA VAL A 334 -18.98 11.16 -11.05
C VAL A 334 -19.40 10.86 -9.61
N LYS A 335 -20.63 11.22 -9.25
CA LYS A 335 -21.15 11.09 -7.88
C LYS A 335 -21.02 9.66 -7.36
N GLU A 336 -21.33 8.67 -8.18
CA GLU A 336 -21.29 7.26 -7.84
C GLU A 336 -19.86 6.69 -7.84
N SER A 337 -18.93 7.31 -8.57
CA SER A 337 -17.53 6.85 -8.64
C SER A 337 -16.67 7.27 -7.45
N ILE A 338 -17.03 8.36 -6.75
CA ILE A 338 -16.25 8.89 -5.63
C ILE A 338 -16.32 7.92 -4.44
N ARG A 339 -15.16 7.38 -4.05
CA ARG A 339 -15.01 6.49 -2.88
C ARG A 339 -14.27 7.16 -1.74
N ASN A 340 -13.34 8.05 -2.05
CA ASN A 340 -12.53 8.71 -1.03
C ASN A 340 -12.50 10.23 -1.26
N LEU A 341 -12.67 11.00 -0.18
CA LEU A 341 -12.61 12.45 -0.19
C LEU A 341 -11.55 12.94 0.79
N TYR A 342 -10.48 13.54 0.28
CA TYR A 342 -9.38 14.07 1.07
C TYR A 342 -9.44 15.60 1.12
N ILE A 343 -9.30 16.18 2.31
CA ILE A 343 -9.40 17.63 2.53
C ILE A 343 -8.15 18.08 3.31
N TYR A 344 -7.42 19.06 2.78
CA TYR A 344 -6.16 19.52 3.36
C TYR A 344 -6.06 21.06 3.40
N ASN A 345 -5.66 21.62 4.54
CA ASN A 345 -5.42 23.07 4.66
C ASN A 345 -6.60 23.92 4.18
N SER A 346 -7.83 23.46 4.40
CA SER A 346 -9.04 24.07 3.85
C SER A 346 -9.94 24.60 4.96
N GLU A 347 -10.89 25.45 4.61
CA GLU A 347 -11.93 25.93 5.52
C GLU A 347 -13.29 25.51 4.93
N PHE A 348 -14.22 25.01 5.72
CA PHE A 348 -15.49 24.52 5.15
C PHE A 348 -16.65 24.57 6.13
N THR A 349 -17.86 24.69 5.56
CA THR A 349 -19.09 24.89 6.33
C THR A 349 -19.84 23.59 6.61
N ASN A 350 -20.86 23.68 7.46
CA ASN A 350 -21.80 22.58 7.70
C ASN A 350 -22.63 22.19 6.47
N GLU A 351 -22.95 23.11 5.56
CA GLU A 351 -23.63 22.76 4.29
C GLU A 351 -22.73 21.86 3.42
N PHE A 352 -21.43 22.14 3.35
CA PHE A 352 -20.47 21.26 2.69
C PHE A 352 -20.44 19.87 3.34
N LEU A 353 -20.42 19.79 4.68
CA LEU A 353 -20.47 18.50 5.40
C LEU A 353 -21.76 17.71 5.14
N PHE A 354 -22.89 18.40 4.97
CA PHE A 354 -24.13 17.76 4.58
C PHE A 354 -24.04 17.18 3.17
N ASP A 355 -23.52 17.94 2.21
CA ASP A 355 -23.43 17.52 0.82
C ASP A 355 -22.54 16.28 0.63
N ILE A 356 -21.42 16.18 1.35
CA ILE A 356 -20.53 15.01 1.25
C ILE A 356 -21.19 13.72 1.77
N LEU A 357 -22.17 13.82 2.67
CA LEU A 357 -22.96 12.68 3.13
C LEU A 357 -24.01 12.22 2.09
N LEU A 358 -24.25 13.01 1.04
CA LEU A 358 -25.09 12.62 -0.09
C LEU A 358 -24.34 11.81 -1.17
N LEU A 359 -23.01 11.67 -1.03
CA LEU A 359 -22.18 10.86 -1.93
C LEU A 359 -22.32 9.38 -1.55
N SER A 360 -23.34 8.72 -2.11
CA SER A 360 -23.80 7.37 -1.74
C SER A 360 -22.71 6.30 -1.60
N ASN A 361 -21.61 6.44 -2.32
CA ASN A 361 -20.55 5.45 -2.43
C ASN A 361 -19.28 5.79 -1.62
N LEU A 362 -19.28 6.91 -0.89
CA LEU A 362 -18.14 7.41 -0.12
C LEU A 362 -17.81 6.49 1.07
N GLN A 363 -16.54 6.11 1.20
CA GLN A 363 -16.06 5.14 2.20
C GLN A 363 -15.03 5.75 3.15
N VAL A 364 -14.24 6.72 2.68
CA VAL A 364 -13.13 7.28 3.45
C VAL A 364 -13.11 8.80 3.35
N ILE A 365 -13.02 9.49 4.50
CA ILE A 365 -12.85 10.94 4.58
C ILE A 365 -11.65 11.29 5.47
N PRO A 366 -10.50 11.66 4.91
CA PRO A 366 -9.41 12.25 5.67
C PRO A 366 -9.43 13.79 5.57
N ILE A 367 -9.59 14.44 6.71
CA ILE A 367 -9.55 15.90 6.91
C ILE A 367 -8.31 16.23 7.71
N THR A 368 -7.44 17.08 7.16
CA THR A 368 -6.16 17.41 7.78
C THR A 368 -5.87 18.91 7.69
N ASP A 369 -5.33 19.49 8.77
CA ASP A 369 -4.89 20.89 8.83
C ASP A 369 -5.99 21.91 8.44
N SER A 370 -7.26 21.60 8.69
CA SER A 370 -8.41 22.35 8.15
C SER A 370 -9.29 22.99 9.23
N THR A 371 -10.08 24.00 8.89
CA THR A 371 -11.00 24.68 9.82
C THR A 371 -12.45 24.37 9.49
N PHE A 372 -13.21 23.93 10.50
CA PHE A 372 -14.66 23.78 10.45
C PHE A 372 -15.30 25.13 10.81
N ILE A 373 -16.11 25.67 9.90
CA ILE A 373 -16.85 26.93 10.10
C ILE A 373 -18.33 26.57 10.24
N PHE A 374 -18.82 26.59 11.48
CA PHE A 374 -20.20 26.23 11.77
C PHE A 374 -21.07 27.49 11.88
N ASP A 375 -21.85 27.73 10.83
CA ASP A 375 -22.84 28.81 10.81
C ASP A 375 -23.89 28.62 11.92
N ASN A 376 -24.67 29.66 12.25
CA ASN A 376 -25.67 29.59 13.32
C ASN A 376 -26.91 28.76 12.97
N TYR A 377 -27.01 28.25 11.75
CA TYR A 377 -28.11 27.41 11.29
C TYR A 377 -27.84 25.94 11.61
N LYS A 378 -28.71 25.32 12.40
CA LYS A 378 -28.65 23.87 12.67
C LYS A 378 -29.04 23.08 11.43
N ILE A 379 -28.07 22.40 10.83
CA ILE A 379 -28.29 21.47 9.72
C ILE A 379 -28.46 20.05 10.31
N LYS A 380 -29.51 19.34 9.90
CA LYS A 380 -29.70 17.93 10.25
C LYS A 380 -28.98 17.05 9.23
N TYR A 381 -27.88 16.43 9.62
CA TYR A 381 -27.12 15.51 8.76
C TYR A 381 -27.93 14.23 8.43
N THR A 382 -27.86 13.79 7.18
CA THR A 382 -28.38 12.49 6.73
C THR A 382 -27.44 11.36 7.13
N GLU A 383 -27.99 10.20 7.46
CA GLU A 383 -27.16 9.03 7.76
C GLU A 383 -26.45 8.50 6.50
N HIS A 384 -25.16 8.18 6.63
CA HIS A 384 -24.33 7.60 5.59
C HIS A 384 -23.85 6.19 5.98
N LEU A 385 -24.46 5.17 5.38
CA LEU A 385 -24.29 3.77 5.80
C LEU A 385 -23.02 3.08 5.30
N LEU A 386 -22.40 3.57 4.23
CA LEU A 386 -21.21 2.95 3.62
C LEU A 386 -19.87 3.53 4.10
N MET A 387 -19.89 4.52 4.98
CA MET A 387 -18.67 5.13 5.49
C MET A 387 -17.91 4.14 6.37
N GLN A 388 -16.63 3.94 6.10
CA GLN A 388 -15.77 2.99 6.82
C GLN A 388 -14.74 3.71 7.68
N GLU A 389 -14.15 4.79 7.17
CA GLU A 389 -13.02 5.46 7.82
C GLU A 389 -13.15 6.98 7.81
N LEU A 390 -12.94 7.60 8.97
CA LEU A 390 -12.91 9.05 9.13
C LEU A 390 -11.66 9.45 9.92
N PHE A 391 -10.91 10.39 9.36
CA PHE A 391 -9.72 10.94 10.01
C PHE A 391 -9.88 12.45 10.11
N ILE A 392 -9.81 13.01 11.32
CA ILE A 392 -9.77 14.45 11.57
C ILE A 392 -8.47 14.74 12.30
N ASN A 393 -7.57 15.47 11.65
CA ASN A 393 -6.19 15.67 12.11
C ASN A 393 -5.79 17.13 12.06
N ARG A 394 -5.31 17.72 13.17
CA ARG A 394 -4.80 19.10 13.20
C ARG A 394 -5.80 20.12 12.67
N CYS A 395 -7.08 19.90 12.90
CA CYS A 395 -8.12 20.81 12.45
C CYS A 395 -8.45 21.87 13.52
N LYS A 396 -9.32 22.82 13.20
CA LYS A 396 -9.84 23.82 14.16
C LYS A 396 -11.36 23.91 14.02
N SER A 397 -12.05 24.26 15.10
CA SER A 397 -13.50 24.49 15.09
C SER A 397 -13.88 25.43 16.22
N GLU A 398 -14.88 26.27 15.97
CA GLU A 398 -15.51 27.13 16.96
C GLU A 398 -16.64 26.41 17.73
N LYS A 399 -17.26 25.39 17.12
CA LYS A 399 -18.36 24.60 17.70
C LYS A 399 -18.05 23.11 17.60
N ASN A 400 -17.61 22.52 18.70
CA ASN A 400 -17.13 21.13 18.71
C ASN A 400 -18.27 20.10 18.69
N ASP A 401 -19.42 20.45 19.27
CA ASP A 401 -20.61 19.59 19.36
C ASP A 401 -21.10 19.17 17.96
N GLU A 402 -21.08 20.10 17.00
CA GLU A 402 -21.52 19.87 15.62
C GLU A 402 -20.61 18.88 14.87
N ILE A 403 -19.32 18.78 15.25
CA ILE A 403 -18.41 17.76 14.70
C ILE A 403 -18.91 16.37 15.10
N PHE A 404 -19.38 16.19 16.33
CA PHE A 404 -19.89 14.89 16.78
C PHE A 404 -21.24 14.55 16.15
N GLU A 405 -22.09 15.53 15.85
CA GLU A 405 -23.30 15.30 15.04
C GLU A 405 -22.93 14.79 13.64
N PHE A 406 -21.91 15.36 13.01
CA PHE A 406 -21.38 14.88 11.73
C PHE A 406 -20.76 13.48 11.83
N ILE A 407 -19.96 13.19 12.86
CA ILE A 407 -19.38 11.84 13.07
C ILE A 407 -20.49 10.80 13.27
N ASN A 408 -21.50 11.13 14.05
CA ASN A 408 -22.59 10.21 14.38
C ASN A 408 -23.54 9.93 13.22
N SER A 409 -23.50 10.70 12.14
CA SER A 409 -24.24 10.41 10.91
C SER A 409 -23.67 9.20 10.16
N MET A 410 -22.56 8.61 10.63
CA MET A 410 -21.87 7.48 10.00
C MET A 410 -21.96 6.22 10.89
N PRO A 411 -23.15 5.60 11.06
CA PRO A 411 -23.37 4.56 12.08
C PRO A 411 -22.53 3.28 11.90
N ASN A 412 -22.03 3.02 10.68
CA ASN A 412 -21.22 1.85 10.34
C ASN A 412 -19.70 2.14 10.30
N LEU A 413 -19.28 3.30 10.80
CA LEU A 413 -17.86 3.67 10.83
C LEU A 413 -17.04 2.63 11.60
N LYS A 414 -16.02 2.08 10.94
CA LYS A 414 -15.11 1.06 11.52
C LYS A 414 -13.85 1.66 12.11
N SER A 415 -13.33 2.73 11.50
CA SER A 415 -12.13 3.41 11.96
C SER A 415 -12.35 4.91 12.14
N LEU A 416 -11.99 5.41 13.32
CA LEU A 416 -12.04 6.82 13.66
C LEU A 416 -10.70 7.26 14.23
N LYS A 417 -10.13 8.31 13.64
CA LYS A 417 -8.94 8.98 14.17
C LYS A 417 -9.22 10.45 14.41
N LEU A 418 -9.01 10.87 15.65
CA LEU A 418 -9.12 12.26 16.09
C LEU A 418 -7.77 12.70 16.66
N THR A 419 -7.09 13.61 15.99
CA THR A 419 -5.73 14.05 16.35
C THR A 419 -5.69 15.56 16.48
N PRO A 420 -4.88 16.10 17.41
CA PRO A 420 -5.20 17.29 18.19
C PRO A 420 -5.47 18.49 17.30
N ASN A 421 -6.48 19.22 17.72
CA ASN A 421 -6.92 20.48 17.17
C ASN A 421 -6.47 21.57 18.13
N SER A 422 -5.91 22.69 17.66
CA SER A 422 -5.71 23.83 18.57
C SER A 422 -7.10 24.30 19.04
N ASN A 423 -7.36 24.31 20.35
CA ASN A 423 -8.59 24.74 21.03
C ASN A 423 -9.74 23.72 21.21
N ILE A 424 -9.58 22.43 20.89
CA ILE A 424 -10.65 21.42 21.08
C ILE A 424 -10.22 20.36 22.11
N SER A 425 -10.92 20.29 23.24
CA SER A 425 -10.78 19.17 24.18
C SER A 425 -11.64 17.98 23.73
N LEU A 426 -11.17 17.26 22.69
CA LEU A 426 -11.86 16.12 22.10
C LEU A 426 -12.15 15.03 23.13
N PHE A 427 -11.27 14.85 24.13
CA PHE A 427 -11.51 13.87 25.21
C PHE A 427 -12.72 14.21 26.05
N LYS A 428 -12.93 15.48 26.38
CA LYS A 428 -14.09 15.88 27.20
C LYS A 428 -15.40 15.54 26.48
N TYR A 429 -15.46 15.73 25.17
CA TYR A 429 -16.64 15.41 24.37
C TYR A 429 -16.92 13.91 24.27
N VAL A 430 -15.88 13.12 24.04
CA VAL A 430 -16.01 11.66 23.94
C VAL A 430 -16.30 11.05 25.32
N PHE A 431 -15.47 11.35 26.32
CA PHE A 431 -15.47 10.63 27.59
C PHE A 431 -16.32 11.25 28.69
N LYS A 432 -16.47 12.59 28.73
CA LYS A 432 -17.28 13.25 29.76
C LYS A 432 -18.73 13.48 29.29
N TYR A 433 -18.90 13.93 28.05
CA TYR A 433 -20.22 14.24 27.49
C TYR A 433 -20.87 13.07 26.73
N ASN A 434 -20.14 11.97 26.51
CA ASN A 434 -20.60 10.80 25.77
C ASN A 434 -21.27 11.14 24.43
N MET A 435 -20.65 12.04 23.66
CA MET A 435 -21.22 12.49 22.39
C MET A 435 -21.02 11.49 21.25
N MET A 436 -20.20 10.45 21.41
CA MET A 436 -19.95 9.45 20.37
C MET A 436 -20.94 8.27 20.48
N LYS A 437 -21.70 8.00 19.40
CA LYS A 437 -22.76 6.97 19.35
C LYS A 437 -22.45 5.80 18.40
N LEU A 438 -21.17 5.59 18.08
CA LEU A 438 -20.70 4.64 17.06
C LEU A 438 -20.58 3.21 17.62
N LYS A 439 -21.60 2.38 17.41
CA LYS A 439 -21.63 0.98 17.92
C LYS A 439 -20.73 0.01 17.14
N ASN A 440 -20.39 0.34 15.90
CA ASN A 440 -19.64 -0.53 14.98
C ASN A 440 -18.14 -0.20 14.90
N LEU A 441 -17.65 0.68 15.77
CA LEU A 441 -16.26 1.12 15.75
C LEU A 441 -15.32 0.00 16.18
N GLU A 442 -14.39 -0.38 15.31
CA GLU A 442 -13.38 -1.42 15.55
C GLU A 442 -12.02 -0.81 15.94
N LYS A 443 -11.67 0.34 15.35
CA LYS A 443 -10.40 1.03 15.58
C LYS A 443 -10.63 2.47 15.99
N PHE A 444 -10.13 2.86 17.16
CA PHE A 444 -10.26 4.21 17.66
C PHE A 444 -8.91 4.78 18.08
N LYS A 445 -8.53 5.89 17.45
CA LYS A 445 -7.32 6.64 17.80
C LYS A 445 -7.69 8.06 18.19
N ILE A 446 -7.29 8.47 19.39
CA ILE A 446 -7.52 9.82 19.89
C ILE A 446 -6.25 10.42 20.49
N LYS A 447 -5.92 11.65 20.09
CA LYS A 447 -4.83 12.45 20.67
C LYS A 447 -5.32 13.85 20.99
N ASP A 448 -5.00 14.34 22.18
CA ASP A 448 -5.38 15.66 22.68
C ASP A 448 -4.21 16.24 23.49
N GLU A 449 -3.99 17.54 23.33
CA GLU A 449 -2.90 18.27 23.96
C GLU A 449 -3.30 18.80 25.34
N ASN A 450 -4.60 18.88 25.62
CA ASN A 450 -5.10 19.33 26.92
C ASN A 450 -4.99 18.23 27.98
N LYS A 451 -4.80 18.64 29.24
CA LYS A 451 -4.87 17.72 30.39
C LYS A 451 -6.30 17.22 30.57
N CYS A 452 -6.47 15.91 30.73
CA CYS A 452 -7.77 15.31 31.03
C CYS A 452 -7.96 15.26 32.55
N ASP A 453 -8.71 16.22 33.10
CA ASP A 453 -8.73 16.43 34.54
C ASP A 453 -9.61 15.45 35.33
N LYS A 454 -10.63 14.76 34.76
CA LYS A 454 -11.46 13.79 35.51
C LYS A 454 -12.16 12.75 34.63
N GLY A 455 -12.07 11.47 35.04
CA GLY A 455 -13.06 10.39 34.97
C GLY A 455 -13.69 10.02 33.62
N TYR A 456 -13.60 8.74 33.26
CA TYR A 456 -14.34 8.12 32.16
C TYR A 456 -15.85 8.07 32.46
N SER A 457 -16.73 8.31 31.49
CA SER A 457 -18.17 8.03 31.62
C SER A 457 -18.45 6.54 31.34
N ASP A 458 -19.16 5.86 32.24
CA ASP A 458 -19.58 4.45 32.10
C ASP A 458 -20.41 4.14 30.84
N SER A 459 -20.81 5.17 30.09
CA SER A 459 -21.78 5.11 28.99
C SER A 459 -21.20 5.03 27.57
N LEU A 460 -19.87 5.02 27.41
CA LEU A 460 -19.25 4.83 26.09
C LEU A 460 -19.43 3.39 25.58
N TYR A 461 -20.05 3.26 24.42
CA TYR A 461 -20.24 1.99 23.71
C TYR A 461 -18.99 1.65 22.91
N LEU A 462 -18.05 0.91 23.51
CA LEU A 462 -16.80 0.46 22.88
C LEU A 462 -16.77 -1.07 22.64
N GLU A 463 -17.93 -1.71 22.62
CA GLU A 463 -18.06 -3.18 22.61
C GLU A 463 -17.29 -3.87 21.47
N LYS A 464 -17.22 -3.25 20.29
CA LYS A 464 -16.55 -3.81 19.11
C LYS A 464 -15.11 -3.34 18.92
N ILE A 465 -14.56 -2.54 19.83
CA ILE A 465 -13.20 -2.04 19.68
C ILE A 465 -12.18 -3.17 19.83
N ILE A 466 -11.31 -3.28 18.83
CA ILE A 466 -10.20 -4.22 18.75
C ILE A 466 -8.87 -3.49 18.94
N GLU A 467 -8.77 -2.25 18.47
CA GLU A 467 -7.56 -1.41 18.55
C GLU A 467 -7.88 -0.03 19.11
N LEU A 468 -7.22 0.33 20.21
CA LEU A 468 -7.39 1.60 20.90
C LEU A 468 -6.04 2.30 21.07
N GLU A 469 -5.93 3.50 20.51
CA GLU A 469 -4.76 4.37 20.70
C GLU A 469 -5.17 5.69 21.36
N ILE A 470 -4.53 6.01 22.47
CA ILE A 470 -4.84 7.18 23.29
C ILE A 470 -3.55 7.95 23.56
N ASN A 471 -3.52 9.25 23.25
CA ASN A 471 -2.40 10.11 23.57
C ASN A 471 -2.92 11.40 24.23
N CYS A 472 -2.83 11.45 25.57
CA CYS A 472 -3.30 12.57 26.37
C CYS A 472 -2.64 12.53 27.75
N LEU A 473 -2.50 13.70 28.39
CA LEU A 473 -2.00 13.82 29.75
C LEU A 473 -3.08 13.40 30.76
N PHE A 474 -2.96 12.17 31.28
CA PHE A 474 -3.88 11.62 32.29
C PHE A 474 -3.33 11.71 33.72
N GLU A 475 -4.26 11.80 34.67
CA GLU A 475 -4.00 11.51 36.08
C GLU A 475 -3.86 9.99 36.33
N GLN A 476 -3.21 9.64 37.44
CA GLN A 476 -3.05 8.24 37.86
C GLN A 476 -4.42 7.56 38.04
N SER A 477 -4.49 6.24 37.80
CA SER A 477 -5.72 5.41 37.87
C SER A 477 -6.65 5.45 36.65
N PHE A 478 -6.29 6.17 35.56
CA PHE A 478 -7.09 6.18 34.33
C PHE A 478 -7.26 4.79 33.70
N LEU A 479 -6.15 4.04 33.61
CA LEU A 479 -6.14 2.70 33.03
C LEU A 479 -6.97 1.74 33.87
N TYR A 480 -6.90 1.86 35.19
CA TYR A 480 -7.75 1.10 36.10
C TYR A 480 -9.24 1.30 35.79
N THR A 481 -9.69 2.54 35.61
CA THR A 481 -11.09 2.83 35.24
C THR A 481 -11.44 2.31 33.84
N LEU A 482 -10.54 2.45 32.87
CA LEU A 482 -10.73 1.94 31.51
C LEU A 482 -10.90 0.41 31.52
N PHE A 483 -10.05 -0.31 32.25
CA PHE A 483 -10.11 -1.77 32.37
C PHE A 483 -11.27 -2.24 33.26
N LEU A 484 -11.73 -1.48 34.26
CA LEU A 484 -12.95 -1.87 34.97
C LEU A 484 -14.20 -1.87 34.09
N ASN A 485 -14.18 -1.14 32.97
CA ASN A 485 -15.29 -1.11 32.04
C ASN A 485 -15.38 -2.41 31.23
N GLN A 486 -16.30 -3.30 31.62
CA GLN A 486 -16.55 -4.61 30.99
C GLN A 486 -16.90 -4.53 29.49
N LYS A 487 -17.07 -3.33 28.91
CA LYS A 487 -17.42 -3.12 27.50
C LYS A 487 -16.22 -3.19 26.53
N LEU A 488 -15.02 -3.60 26.97
CA LEU A 488 -13.81 -3.70 26.13
C LEU A 488 -13.35 -5.16 25.90
N GLU A 489 -14.27 -6.12 25.89
CA GLU A 489 -13.93 -7.55 25.80
C GLU A 489 -13.21 -7.97 24.51
N ASN A 490 -13.34 -7.19 23.44
CA ASN A 490 -12.76 -7.49 22.13
C ASN A 490 -11.40 -6.81 21.90
N LEU A 491 -10.90 -6.05 22.88
CA LEU A 491 -9.67 -5.29 22.74
C LEU A 491 -8.44 -6.21 22.63
N GLU A 492 -7.76 -6.17 21.49
CA GLU A 492 -6.53 -6.93 21.24
C GLU A 492 -5.27 -6.05 21.32
N LYS A 493 -5.40 -4.75 21.01
CA LYS A 493 -4.28 -3.80 20.97
C LYS A 493 -4.59 -2.52 21.70
N ILE A 494 -3.69 -2.10 22.58
CA ILE A 494 -3.81 -0.83 23.29
C ILE A 494 -2.47 -0.07 23.29
N HIS A 495 -2.49 1.15 22.77
CA HIS A 495 -1.34 2.06 22.80
C HIS A 495 -1.72 3.31 23.57
N ILE A 496 -1.01 3.57 24.67
CA ILE A 496 -1.23 4.78 25.47
C ILE A 496 0.07 5.56 25.59
N TYR A 497 -0.01 6.83 25.23
CA TYR A 497 1.07 7.79 25.30
C TYR A 497 0.74 8.88 26.33
N ASN A 498 1.77 9.40 27.00
CA ASN A 498 1.72 10.52 27.95
C ASN A 498 0.82 10.28 29.18
N CYS A 499 0.77 9.05 29.69
CA CYS A 499 -0.07 8.67 30.83
C CYS A 499 0.74 8.42 32.10
N ASN A 500 0.43 9.09 33.20
CA ASN A 500 1.03 8.80 34.49
C ASN A 500 0.48 7.49 35.08
N ILE A 501 1.20 6.38 34.88
CA ILE A 501 0.78 5.04 35.34
C ILE A 501 1.03 4.87 36.85
N GLY A 502 -0.04 4.76 37.63
CA GLY A 502 -0.01 4.48 39.07
C GLY A 502 -0.04 2.99 39.42
N LEU A 503 -0.03 2.67 40.73
CA LEU A 503 -0.07 1.27 41.21
C LEU A 503 -1.39 0.55 40.86
N LYS A 504 -2.53 1.25 40.91
CA LYS A 504 -3.84 0.69 40.55
C LYS A 504 -3.90 0.26 39.09
N ASP A 505 -3.33 1.07 38.19
CA ASP A 505 -3.26 0.81 36.74
C ASP A 505 -2.45 -0.45 36.42
N LYS A 506 -1.32 -0.65 37.11
CA LYS A 506 -0.49 -1.85 36.97
C LYS A 506 -1.24 -3.12 37.37
N ASN A 507 -2.05 -3.04 38.43
CA ASN A 507 -2.78 -4.18 38.96
C ASN A 507 -4.01 -4.56 38.11
N SER A 508 -4.68 -3.60 37.46
CA SER A 508 -5.84 -3.87 36.57
C SER A 508 -5.51 -4.69 35.33
N ARG A 509 -4.23 -4.74 34.90
CA ARG A 509 -3.81 -5.51 33.71
C ARG A 509 -4.17 -7.00 33.81
N ARG A 510 -4.22 -7.55 35.02
CA ARG A 510 -4.56 -8.97 35.26
C ARG A 510 -5.96 -9.35 34.78
N ASN A 511 -6.84 -8.37 34.60
CA ASN A 511 -8.23 -8.61 34.24
C ASN A 511 -8.48 -8.72 32.72
N TYR A 512 -7.48 -8.48 31.86
CA TYR A 512 -7.62 -8.53 30.39
C TYR A 512 -6.60 -9.46 29.75
N THR A 513 -7.02 -10.71 29.49
CA THR A 513 -6.18 -11.78 28.95
C THR A 513 -6.07 -11.79 27.42
N ARG A 514 -6.93 -11.04 26.71
CA ARG A 514 -7.00 -11.02 25.24
C ARG A 514 -6.04 -10.01 24.58
N ILE A 515 -5.51 -9.06 25.34
CA ILE A 515 -4.64 -8.01 24.79
C ILE A 515 -3.27 -8.63 24.43
N ARG A 516 -2.92 -8.58 23.15
CA ARG A 516 -1.67 -9.13 22.59
C ARG A 516 -0.59 -8.08 22.44
N ASP A 517 -0.98 -6.82 22.23
CA ASP A 517 -0.06 -5.70 22.00
C ASP A 517 -0.37 -4.56 22.96
N ILE A 518 0.64 -4.16 23.73
CA ILE A 518 0.54 -3.13 24.76
C ILE A 518 1.76 -2.24 24.66
N LEU A 519 1.52 -0.96 24.36
CA LEU A 519 2.54 0.07 24.40
C LEU A 519 2.14 1.14 25.41
N PHE A 520 3.02 1.38 26.38
CA PHE A 520 2.95 2.52 27.28
C PHE A 520 4.20 3.36 27.12
N SER A 521 4.04 4.63 26.76
CA SER A 521 5.16 5.57 26.60
C SER A 521 4.84 6.88 27.30
N ASN A 522 5.75 7.32 28.17
CA ASN A 522 5.79 8.71 28.64
C ASN A 522 6.87 9.39 27.83
N THR A 523 6.48 10.33 26.97
CA THR A 523 7.43 11.25 26.34
C THR A 523 7.42 12.57 27.07
#